data_AF-A0A960MZK7-F1
#
_entry.id   AF-A0A960MZK7-F1
#
_cell.length_a   1.000
_cell.length_b   1.000
_cell.length_c   1.000
_cell.angle_alpha   90.00
_cell.angle_beta   90.00
_cell.angle_gamma   90.00
#
_symmetry.space_group_name_H-M   'P 1'
#
loop_
_entity.id
_entity.type
_entity.pdbx_description
1 polymer ?
#
loop_
_entity_poly.entity_id
_entity_poly.type
_entity_poly.pdbx_seq_one_letter_code
_entity_poly.pdbx_strand_id
1 'polypeptide(L)' 'MAEVPSTFRLEPGSAAPDFSLPDGNGVVHSLSTLAASKQATVIVFACNHCPFVVHLADSLGQLARAQLARG' A
#
# COMPACT_ATOMS: atom_id res chain seq x y z
N MET A 1 9.21 8.53 20.65
CA MET A 1 8.84 8.93 19.27
C MET A 1 7.64 9.85 19.41
N ALA A 2 7.73 11.10 18.93
CA ALA A 2 6.56 11.97 18.90
C ALA A 2 5.56 11.42 17.88
N GLU A 3 4.29 11.37 18.25
CA GLU A 3 3.21 11.04 17.33
C GLU A 3 3.13 12.12 16.24
N VAL A 4 3.21 11.70 14.97
CA VAL A 4 3.03 12.59 13.81
C VAL A 4 1.68 12.24 13.20
N PRO A 5 0.58 12.87 13.66
CA PRO A 5 -0.74 12.55 13.17
C PRO A 5 -0.83 12.88 11.67
N SER A 6 -1.55 12.03 10.93
CA SER A 6 -1.80 12.26 9.51
C SER A 6 -2.57 13.57 9.34
N THR A 7 -2.05 14.48 8.51
CA THR A 7 -2.71 15.75 8.19
C THR A 7 -3.71 15.62 7.04
N PHE A 8 -3.76 14.45 6.40
CA PHE A 8 -4.64 14.12 5.30
C PHE A 8 -5.48 12.89 5.62
N ARG A 9 -6.77 12.94 5.27
CA ARG A 9 -7.73 11.85 5.43
C ARG A 9 -8.51 11.69 4.12
N LEU A 10 -8.72 10.44 3.72
CA LEU A 10 -9.61 10.06 2.63
C LEU A 10 -10.94 9.62 3.20
N GLU A 11 -12.03 10.18 2.69
CA GLU A 11 -13.38 9.74 3.01
C GLU A 11 -13.85 8.64 2.04
N PRO A 12 -14.73 7.72 2.45
CA PRO A 12 -15.29 6.72 1.56
C PRO A 12 -15.88 7.34 0.28
N GLY A 13 -15.54 6.77 -0.89
CA GLY A 13 -15.94 7.30 -2.19
C GLY A 13 -15.02 8.38 -2.77
N SER A 14 -14.06 8.90 -1.97
CA SER A 14 -13.00 9.76 -2.50
C SER A 14 -12.14 8.97 -3.48
N ALA A 15 -11.76 9.61 -4.60
CA ALA A 15 -10.79 9.03 -5.51
C ALA A 15 -9.44 8.85 -4.79
N ALA A 16 -8.77 7.72 -5.02
CA ALA A 16 -7.43 7.52 -4.52
C ALA A 16 -6.46 8.54 -5.17
N PRO A 17 -5.60 9.22 -4.39
CA PRO A 17 -4.59 10.11 -4.94
C PRO A 17 -3.67 9.36 -5.91
N ASP A 18 -3.39 9.97 -7.05
CA ASP A 18 -2.49 9.37 -8.04
C ASP A 18 -1.05 9.36 -7.54
N PHE A 19 -0.27 8.38 -8.02
CA PHE A 19 1.16 8.29 -7.75
C PHE A 19 1.89 7.64 -8.91
N SER A 20 3.18 7.94 -9.01
CA SER A 20 4.14 7.28 -9.90
C SER A 20 5.48 7.20 -9.16
N LEU A 21 5.82 6.01 -8.67
CA LEU A 21 6.95 5.81 -7.76
C LEU A 21 7.82 4.63 -8.23
N PRO A 22 9.15 4.72 -8.09
CA PRO A 22 10.04 3.61 -8.39
C PRO A 22 9.98 2.54 -7.28
N ASP A 23 10.11 1.27 -7.68
CA ASP A 23 10.39 0.19 -6.74
C ASP A 23 11.88 0.11 -6.38
N GLY A 24 12.25 -0.89 -5.57
CA GLY A 24 13.64 -1.10 -5.13
C GLY A 24 14.63 -1.42 -6.27
N ASN A 25 14.15 -1.74 -7.46
CA ASN A 25 14.96 -1.96 -8.66
C ASN A 25 14.92 -0.76 -9.63
N GLY A 26 14.20 0.32 -9.27
CA GLY A 26 14.05 1.51 -10.10
C GLY A 26 12.95 1.43 -11.16
N VAL A 27 12.15 0.35 -11.19
CA VAL A 27 11.00 0.26 -12.12
C VAL A 27 9.87 1.15 -11.59
N VAL A 28 9.36 2.02 -12.45
CA VAL A 28 8.29 2.96 -12.09
C VAL A 28 6.93 2.28 -12.14
N HIS A 29 6.17 2.37 -11.05
CA HIS A 29 4.81 1.89 -10.94
C HIS A 29 3.86 3.07 -10.70
N SER A 30 2.72 3.09 -11.40
CA SER A 30 1.69 4.10 -11.20
C SER A 30 0.39 3.48 -10.67
N LEU A 31 -0.43 4.26 -9.99
CA LEU A 31 -1.73 3.78 -9.51
C LEU A 31 -2.58 3.25 -10.67
N SER A 32 -2.57 3.96 -11.79
CA SER A 32 -3.33 3.58 -13.00
C SER A 32 -2.94 2.21 -13.55
N THR A 33 -1.65 1.86 -13.56
CA THR A 33 -1.19 0.56 -14.07
C THR A 33 -1.43 -0.56 -13.06
N LEU A 34 -1.26 -0.28 -11.77
CA LEU A 34 -1.47 -1.25 -10.70
C LEU A 34 -2.95 -1.61 -10.49
N ALA A 35 -3.84 -0.62 -10.62
CA ALA A 35 -5.28 -0.83 -10.48
C ALA A 35 -5.93 -1.35 -11.78
N ALA A 36 -5.23 -1.30 -12.91
CA ALA A 36 -5.76 -1.79 -14.18
C ALA A 36 -6.15 -3.26 -14.08
N SER A 37 -7.39 -3.58 -14.43
CA SER A 37 -7.94 -4.94 -14.41
C SER A 37 -8.01 -5.61 -13.02
N LYS A 38 -7.91 -4.84 -11.93
CA LYS A 38 -8.06 -5.35 -10.55
C LYS A 38 -9.41 -4.95 -9.96
N GLN A 39 -10.06 -5.88 -9.27
CA GLN A 39 -11.33 -5.61 -8.56
C GLN A 39 -11.13 -4.66 -7.37
N ALA A 40 -9.96 -4.74 -6.73
CA ALA A 40 -9.56 -3.88 -5.63
C ALA A 40 -8.04 -3.73 -5.60
N THR A 41 -7.57 -2.59 -5.09
CA THR A 41 -6.14 -2.32 -4.83
C THR A 41 -6.00 -1.87 -3.39
N VAL A 42 -5.06 -2.49 -2.66
CA VAL A 42 -4.75 -2.12 -1.27
C VAL A 42 -3.41 -1.40 -1.25
N ILE A 43 -3.40 -0.17 -0.73
CA ILE A 43 -2.19 0.65 -0.57
C ILE A 43 -1.85 0.73 0.92
N VAL A 44 -0.60 0.41 1.27
CA VAL A 44 -0.12 0.45 2.65
C VAL A 44 1.10 1.36 2.72
N PHE A 45 1.05 2.38 3.57
CA PHE A 45 2.21 3.18 3.92
C PHE A 45 2.95 2.51 5.08
N ALA A 46 4.18 2.06 4.84
CA ALA A 46 4.96 1.28 5.77
C ALA A 46 6.42 1.76 5.82
N CYS A 47 7.10 1.45 6.93
CA CYS A 47 8.51 1.75 7.13
C CYS A 47 9.20 0.58 7.82
N ASN A 48 10.42 0.27 7.38
CA ASN A 48 11.18 -0.91 7.81
C ASN A 48 11.66 -0.85 9.28
N HIS A 49 11.65 0.34 9.90
CA HIS A 49 12.08 0.50 11.30
C HIS A 49 10.91 0.66 12.28
N CYS A 50 9.66 0.71 11.80
CA CYS A 50 8.50 0.91 12.66
C CYS A 50 8.12 -0.40 13.36
N PRO A 51 8.16 -0.49 14.70
CA PRO A 51 7.90 -1.73 15.41
C PRO A 51 6.50 -2.32 15.14
N PHE A 52 5.49 -1.46 14.95
CA PHE A 52 4.15 -1.87 14.55
C PHE A 52 4.12 -2.55 13.16
N VAL A 53 4.89 -2.03 12.19
CA VAL A 53 4.99 -2.61 10.85
C VAL A 53 5.73 -3.93 10.89
N VAL A 54 6.85 -3.99 11.62
CA VAL A 54 7.64 -5.22 11.80
C VAL A 54 6.76 -6.34 12.37
N HIS A 55 5.90 -6.02 13.34
CA HIS A 55 4.95 -6.99 13.90
C HIS A 55 3.90 -7.49 12.89
N LEU A 56 3.47 -6.64 11.96
CA LEU A 56 2.42 -6.97 10.98
C LEU A 56 2.94 -7.53 9.65
N ALA A 57 4.24 -7.42 9.38
CA ALA A 57 4.83 -7.68 8.07
C ALA A 57 4.50 -9.08 7.53
N ASP A 58 4.65 -10.12 8.35
CA ASP A 58 4.39 -11.50 7.93
C ASP A 58 2.91 -11.74 7.59
N SER A 59 2.00 -11.25 8.45
CA SER A 59 0.55 -11.37 8.24
C SER A 59 0.09 -10.61 6.99
N LEU A 60 0.64 -9.42 6.74
CA LEU A 60 0.37 -8.66 5.51
C LEU A 60 0.87 -9.41 4.28
N GLY A 61 2.06 -10.01 4.34
CA GLY A 61 2.60 -10.83 3.26
C GLY A 61 1.74 -12.07 2.98
N GLN A 62 1.23 -12.73 4.01
CA GLN A 62 0.30 -13.86 3.86
C GLN A 62 -1.02 -13.43 3.21
N LEU A 63 -1.59 -12.32 3.65
CA LEU A 63 -2.80 -11.76 3.06
C LEU A 63 -2.60 -11.44 1.58
N ALA A 64 -1.50 -10.77 1.23
CA ALA A 64 -1.20 -10.39 -0.15
C ALA A 64 -1.14 -11.64 -1.06
N ARG A 65 -0.42 -12.68 -0.65
CA ARG A 65 -0.34 -13.95 -1.40
C ARG A 65 -1.70 -14.62 -1.53
N ALA A 66 -2.50 -14.64 -0.46
CA ALA A 66 -3.82 -15.26 -0.46
C ALA A 66 -4.80 -14.55 -1.42
N GLN A 67 -4.69 -13.23 -1.59
CA GLN A 67 -5.52 -12.46 -2.52
C GLN A 67 -5.03 -12.61 -3.97
N LEU A 68 -3.73 -12.63 -4.21
CA LEU A 68 -3.15 -12.88 -5.55
C LEU A 68 -3.48 -14.29 -6.07
N ALA A 69 -3.69 -15.27 -5.19
CA ALA A 69 -4.15 -16.59 -5.60
C ALA A 69 -5.64 -16.62 -6.00
N ARG A 70 -6.41 -15.58 -5.68
CA ARG A 70 -7.86 -15.50 -5.92
C ARG A 70 -8.23 -14.64 -7.15
N GLY A 71 -7.28 -13.92 -7.76
CA GLY A 71 -7.47 -13.05 -8.94
C GLY A 71 -6.29 -12.11 -9.19
#